data_AF-A0A371JWI9-F1
#
_entry.id   AF-A0A371JWI9-F1
#
_cell.length_a   1.000
_cell.length_b   1.000
_cell.length_c   1.000
_cell.angle_alpha   90.00
_cell.angle_beta   90.00
_cell.angle_gamma   90.00
#
_symmetry.space_group_name_H-M   'P 1'
#
loop_
_entity.id
_entity.type
_entity.pdbx_description
1 polymer ?
#
loop_
_entity_poly.entity_id
_entity_poly.type
_entity_poly.pdbx_seq_one_letter_code
_entity_poly.pdbx_strand_id
1 'polypeptide(L)'
;MLDQSHGPQLLGVLLSCAAGYADLPPGADIEQDTLFRALLDCRVVLRAVRSIGLLAGLGPDDDLAQITLSYDPSVADLRGIPLLRDAAQMARWAEEVEQNVYTSLDSFRKPDDSSMPAHFRFESVLWLQAVAFEFQGRALAPKRLLMIDDVQRLRKKQRDLLIDELTVLRPSIPVWLSERTIAMGDDDLLSQGVRDGREIRHYNLEEMWSLSKGGAQSFVGFAQNILDRRMKRQDTVASSAFSQCLRTEFNAQEIRSIFDKAVSQYTESSSRLRGRARYEGWLAKADRLTEDPSWESLLDLYSIQILLSRDEKRRQMTLDLSLSDEELEERDSSQVRGAAELFASQGAGLPYYFGLDRLCAMASSNVDELLFLASELYVGLQARQAVRKPDLILSPSDQEKLLKAAAKKKRNFIPRNHSRGSNAQRLLDAVGAFCKDKTFAPNAPYAPGVTGVRLSQQELHRLNNPRPSVGQSGMALRKVIAECVAENLLIIRNSSASTSRDSGQVFYLNRTLCAHYDLPLQFGGWQDVTVVNLEEWMNLGVVQTRRRRLESL
;
A
#
# COMPACT_ATOMS: atom_id res chain seq x y z
N MET A 1 -7.67 -3.38 -28.26
CA MET A 1 -8.33 -2.59 -29.31
C MET A 1 -7.27 -2.01 -30.23
N LEU A 2 -6.81 -2.79 -31.21
CA LEU A 2 -6.08 -2.28 -32.37
C LEU A 2 -6.96 -2.66 -33.55
N ASP A 3 -7.70 -1.71 -34.11
CA ASP A 3 -8.36 -1.93 -35.37
C ASP A 3 -7.28 -1.85 -36.45
N GLN A 4 -6.96 -2.99 -37.08
CA GLN A 4 -5.78 -3.11 -37.95
C GLN A 4 -5.83 -2.18 -39.18
N SER A 5 -7.00 -1.61 -39.47
CA SER A 5 -7.24 -0.64 -40.56
C SER A 5 -7.24 0.83 -40.12
N HIS A 6 -7.53 1.13 -38.84
CA HIS A 6 -7.79 2.51 -38.38
C HIS A 6 -6.83 3.02 -37.28
N GLY A 7 -5.85 2.21 -36.87
CA GLY A 7 -4.92 2.59 -35.82
C GLY A 7 -5.60 2.77 -34.44
N PRO A 8 -4.87 3.29 -33.44
CA PRO A 8 -5.42 3.51 -32.10
C PRO A 8 -6.54 4.56 -32.12
N GLN A 9 -7.68 4.18 -31.55
CA GLN A 9 -8.92 4.96 -31.56
C GLN A 9 -9.09 5.90 -30.36
N LEU A 10 -8.22 5.79 -29.36
CA LEU A 10 -8.31 6.51 -28.09
C LEU A 10 -7.01 7.28 -27.85
N LEU A 11 -7.14 8.60 -27.68
CA LEU A 11 -6.08 9.46 -27.19
C LEU A 11 -6.19 9.58 -25.67
N GLY A 12 -5.23 9.00 -24.94
CA GLY A 12 -5.06 9.23 -23.51
C GLY A 12 -4.09 10.38 -23.26
N VAL A 13 -4.54 11.42 -22.55
CA VAL A 13 -3.71 12.55 -22.14
C VAL A 13 -3.40 12.40 -20.65
N LEU A 14 -2.13 12.12 -20.32
CA LEU A 14 -1.66 11.99 -18.94
C LEU A 14 -1.02 13.30 -18.45
N LEU A 15 -1.52 13.79 -17.33
CA LEU A 15 -1.04 14.98 -16.63
C LEU A 15 -0.63 14.59 -15.22
N SER A 16 0.58 14.92 -14.77
CA SER A 16 0.98 14.72 -13.36
C SER A 16 0.93 16.05 -12.60
N CYS A 17 0.18 16.09 -11.51
CA CYS A 17 0.10 17.21 -10.58
C CYS A 17 1.40 17.40 -9.77
N ALA A 18 2.37 16.49 -9.86
CA ALA A 18 3.70 16.67 -9.30
C ALA A 18 4.56 17.68 -10.08
N ALA A 19 4.13 18.11 -11.28
CA ALA A 19 4.90 18.99 -12.16
C ALA A 19 4.88 20.48 -11.74
N GLY A 20 5.06 20.81 -10.46
CA GLY A 20 5.24 22.21 -10.00
C GLY A 20 3.95 23.01 -9.78
N TYR A 21 2.77 22.40 -9.79
CA TYR A 21 1.51 23.11 -9.45
C TYR A 21 1.48 23.61 -8.00
N ALA A 22 2.25 22.97 -7.12
CA ALA A 22 2.39 23.37 -5.72
C ALA A 22 3.25 24.64 -5.53
N ASP A 23 4.04 25.02 -6.55
CA ASP A 23 4.90 26.20 -6.51
C ASP A 23 4.08 27.50 -6.64
N LEU A 24 2.82 27.38 -7.08
CA LEU A 24 1.86 28.48 -7.02
C LEU A 24 1.64 28.93 -5.56
N PRO A 25 1.76 30.25 -5.26
CA PRO A 25 1.70 30.77 -3.91
C PRO A 25 0.35 30.48 -3.25
N PRO A 26 0.32 30.22 -1.93
CA PRO A 26 -0.92 30.03 -1.20
C PRO A 26 -1.64 31.37 -1.00
N GLY A 27 -2.88 31.48 -1.47
CA GLY A 27 -3.71 32.67 -1.28
C GLY A 27 -5.20 32.39 -1.47
N ALA A 28 -6.01 33.44 -1.34
CA ALA A 28 -7.46 33.41 -1.52
C ALA A 28 -7.89 34.30 -2.69
N ASP A 29 -6.94 34.72 -3.52
CA ASP A 29 -7.16 35.69 -4.58
C ASP A 29 -7.54 35.00 -5.88
N ILE A 30 -8.54 35.57 -6.55
CA ILE A 30 -9.07 35.14 -7.85
C ILE A 30 -7.94 35.01 -8.89
N GLU A 31 -6.93 35.86 -8.82
CA GLU A 31 -5.74 35.84 -9.68
C GLU A 31 -4.99 34.49 -9.62
N GLN A 32 -4.91 33.86 -8.46
CA GLN A 32 -4.19 32.59 -8.29
C GLN A 32 -4.97 31.39 -8.83
N ASP A 33 -6.29 31.41 -8.67
CA ASP A 33 -7.18 30.41 -9.28
C ASP A 33 -7.09 30.51 -10.81
N THR A 34 -7.01 31.74 -11.36
CA THR A 34 -6.78 31.97 -12.79
C THR A 34 -5.43 31.45 -13.26
N LEU A 35 -4.34 31.66 -12.51
CA LEU A 35 -3.02 31.09 -12.83
C LEU A 35 -3.03 29.55 -12.80
N PHE A 36 -3.71 28.96 -11.82
CA PHE A 36 -3.84 27.51 -11.73
C PHE A 36 -4.63 26.93 -12.93
N ARG A 37 -5.76 27.56 -13.30
CA ARG A 37 -6.53 27.18 -14.49
C ARG A 37 -5.72 27.31 -15.77
N ALA A 38 -5.03 28.45 -15.96
CA ALA A 38 -4.19 28.69 -17.13
C ALA A 38 -3.09 27.63 -17.28
N LEU A 39 -2.40 27.30 -16.17
CA LEU A 39 -1.33 26.32 -16.16
C LEU A 39 -1.84 24.90 -16.43
N LEU A 40 -2.99 24.52 -15.86
CA LEU A 40 -3.60 23.22 -16.17
C LEU A 40 -4.01 23.17 -17.65
N ASP A 41 -4.63 24.24 -18.15
CA ASP A 41 -5.18 24.30 -19.49
C ASP A 41 -4.10 24.18 -20.56
N CYS A 42 -3.03 24.96 -20.45
CA CYS A 42 -1.93 24.92 -21.41
C CYS A 42 -1.24 23.55 -21.41
N ARG A 43 -1.06 22.93 -20.24
CA ARG A 43 -0.41 21.62 -20.14
C ARG A 43 -1.24 20.49 -20.72
N VAL A 44 -2.56 20.51 -20.56
CA VAL A 44 -3.44 19.54 -21.22
C VAL A 44 -3.32 19.67 -22.74
N VAL A 45 -3.38 20.89 -23.27
CA VAL A 45 -3.20 21.16 -24.70
C VAL A 45 -1.83 20.67 -25.20
N LEU A 46 -0.75 21.05 -24.51
CA LEU A 46 0.61 20.70 -24.89
C LEU A 46 0.83 19.18 -24.90
N ARG A 47 0.31 18.48 -23.88
CA ARG A 47 0.38 17.01 -23.79
C ARG A 47 -0.47 16.32 -24.83
N ALA A 48 -1.64 16.86 -25.18
CA ALA A 48 -2.48 16.33 -26.25
C ALA A 48 -1.80 16.43 -27.61
N VAL A 49 -1.28 17.62 -27.97
CA VAL A 49 -0.58 17.84 -29.24
C VAL A 49 0.66 16.96 -29.36
N ARG A 50 1.50 16.90 -28.33
CA ARG A 50 2.70 16.04 -28.32
C ARG A 50 2.35 14.55 -28.44
N SER A 51 1.31 14.10 -27.74
CA SER A 51 0.84 12.70 -27.83
C SER A 51 0.32 12.35 -29.23
N ILE A 52 -0.36 13.29 -29.90
CA ILE A 52 -0.81 13.09 -31.29
C ILE A 52 0.37 13.10 -32.27
N GLY A 53 1.37 13.95 -32.07
CA GLY A 53 2.60 13.93 -32.86
C GLY A 53 3.30 12.56 -32.80
N LEU A 54 3.49 12.03 -31.59
CA LEU A 54 4.02 10.68 -31.38
C LEU A 54 3.15 9.60 -32.05
N LEU A 55 1.83 9.75 -32.02
CA LEU A 55 0.90 8.82 -32.66
C LEU A 55 0.99 8.84 -34.18
N ALA A 56 1.19 10.02 -34.77
CA ALA A 56 1.41 10.21 -36.19
C ALA A 56 2.80 9.73 -36.65
N GLY A 57 3.67 9.31 -35.71
CA GLY A 57 5.04 8.90 -36.00
C GLY A 57 5.98 10.07 -36.28
N LEU A 58 5.58 11.29 -35.93
CA LEU A 58 6.40 12.49 -36.05
C LEU A 58 7.40 12.50 -34.88
N GLY A 59 8.68 12.69 -35.20
CA GLY A 59 9.74 12.92 -34.23
C GLY A 59 9.59 14.26 -33.49
N PRO A 60 10.38 14.50 -32.43
CA PRO A 60 10.35 15.75 -31.68
C PRO A 60 10.76 16.98 -32.51
N ASP A 61 11.54 16.77 -33.58
CA ASP A 61 11.98 17.82 -34.53
C ASP A 61 11.13 17.86 -35.81
N ASP A 62 10.14 16.97 -35.96
CA ASP A 62 9.26 16.94 -37.14
C ASP A 62 8.15 17.98 -37.05
N ASP A 63 7.74 18.49 -38.22
CA ASP A 63 6.84 19.62 -38.35
C ASP A 63 5.40 19.24 -37.95
N LEU A 64 5.05 19.44 -36.67
CA LEU A 64 3.70 19.35 -36.12
C LEU A 64 2.66 20.15 -36.95
N ALA A 65 3.10 21.08 -37.80
CA ALA A 65 2.25 21.82 -38.73
C ALA A 65 1.51 20.93 -39.76
N GLN A 66 1.94 19.67 -39.92
CA GLN A 66 1.21 18.70 -40.74
C GLN A 66 -0.11 18.21 -40.12
N ILE A 67 -0.34 18.49 -38.84
CA ILE A 67 -1.56 18.13 -38.13
C ILE A 67 -2.50 19.34 -38.10
N THR A 68 -3.66 19.18 -38.73
CA THR A 68 -4.72 20.19 -38.75
C THR A 68 -5.68 19.96 -37.58
N LEU A 69 -6.07 21.04 -36.93
CA LEU A 69 -7.07 21.04 -35.85
C LEU A 69 -8.41 21.55 -36.39
N SER A 70 -9.45 20.74 -36.24
CA SER A 70 -10.84 21.12 -36.49
C SER A 70 -11.63 21.10 -35.18
N TYR A 71 -12.63 21.97 -35.07
CA TYR A 71 -13.36 22.20 -33.82
C TYR A 71 -14.86 22.07 -34.03
N ASP A 72 -15.53 21.45 -33.07
CA ASP A 72 -16.99 21.45 -32.98
C ASP A 72 -17.52 22.86 -32.62
N PRO A 73 -18.71 23.28 -33.10
CA PRO A 73 -19.30 24.57 -32.74
C PRO A 73 -19.48 24.83 -31.23
N SER A 74 -19.53 23.76 -30.41
CA SER A 74 -19.66 23.83 -28.95
C SER A 74 -18.52 24.55 -28.22
N VAL A 75 -17.37 24.80 -28.87
CA VAL A 75 -16.23 25.53 -28.28
C VAL A 75 -16.12 27.00 -28.70
N ALA A 76 -17.16 27.57 -29.33
CA ALA A 76 -17.17 28.98 -29.71
C ALA A 76 -17.03 29.95 -28.52
N ASP A 77 -17.37 29.51 -27.31
CA ASP A 77 -17.35 30.32 -26.08
C ASP A 77 -16.03 30.24 -25.28
N LEU A 78 -15.02 29.50 -25.76
CA LEU A 78 -13.71 29.44 -25.09
C LEU A 78 -13.04 30.81 -25.13
N ARG A 79 -12.59 31.31 -23.97
CA ARG A 79 -11.95 32.63 -23.84
C ARG A 79 -10.47 32.55 -23.55
N GLY A 80 -10.04 31.52 -22.82
CA GLY A 80 -8.64 31.31 -22.44
C GLY A 80 -7.85 30.56 -23.50
N ILE A 81 -8.49 29.65 -24.25
CA ILE A 81 -7.82 28.79 -25.24
C ILE A 81 -8.17 29.23 -26.68
N PRO A 82 -7.17 29.56 -27.53
CA PRO A 82 -7.42 29.97 -28.90
C PRO A 82 -7.79 28.80 -29.82
N LEU A 83 -8.63 29.06 -30.82
CA LEU A 83 -9.07 28.08 -31.82
C LEU A 83 -8.15 28.08 -33.05
N LEU A 84 -6.90 27.67 -32.86
CA LEU A 84 -5.87 27.63 -33.90
C LEU A 84 -6.03 26.39 -34.78
N ARG A 85 -5.83 26.50 -36.09
CA ARG A 85 -5.97 25.36 -37.02
C ARG A 85 -4.73 24.50 -37.15
N ASP A 86 -3.61 24.97 -36.64
CA ASP A 86 -2.29 24.36 -36.79
C ASP A 86 -1.80 23.89 -35.41
N ALA A 87 -1.48 22.59 -35.31
CA ALA A 87 -1.00 22.01 -34.07
C ALA A 87 0.36 22.57 -33.59
N ALA A 88 1.25 22.99 -34.50
CA ALA A 88 2.51 23.65 -34.15
C ALA A 88 2.28 25.06 -33.58
N GLN A 89 1.28 25.78 -34.09
CA GLN A 89 0.88 27.07 -33.49
C GLN A 89 0.23 26.85 -32.11
N MET A 90 -0.59 25.82 -31.97
CA MET A 90 -1.23 25.47 -30.70
C MET A 90 -0.20 25.08 -29.63
N ALA A 91 0.82 24.31 -29.99
CA ALA A 91 1.92 23.96 -29.09
C ALA A 91 2.70 25.20 -28.63
N ARG A 92 3.04 26.10 -29.56
CA ARG A 92 3.74 27.37 -29.25
C ARG A 92 2.92 28.24 -28.29
N TRP A 93 1.61 28.39 -28.54
CA TRP A 93 0.74 29.11 -27.61
C TRP A 93 0.77 28.50 -26.21
N ALA A 94 0.68 27.18 -26.10
CA ALA A 94 0.69 26.51 -24.79
C ALA A 94 2.03 26.69 -24.05
N GLU A 95 3.15 26.64 -24.77
CA GLU A 95 4.49 26.90 -24.24
C GLU A 95 4.65 28.36 -23.79
N GLU A 96 4.15 29.32 -24.57
CA GLU A 96 4.13 30.74 -24.20
C GLU A 96 3.30 31.01 -22.95
N VAL A 97 2.11 30.41 -22.82
CA VAL A 97 1.27 30.54 -21.62
C VAL A 97 1.97 29.94 -20.39
N GLU A 98 2.58 28.75 -20.52
CA GLU A 98 3.35 28.14 -19.42
C GLU A 98 4.51 29.05 -18.99
N GLN A 99 5.28 29.59 -19.94
CA GLN A 99 6.39 30.50 -19.68
C GLN A 99 5.92 31.81 -19.01
N ASN A 100 4.77 32.35 -19.44
CA ASN A 100 4.20 33.56 -18.86
C ASN A 100 3.72 33.35 -17.42
N VAL A 101 3.16 32.17 -17.11
CA VAL A 101 2.79 31.81 -15.72
C VAL A 101 4.04 31.83 -14.84
N TYR A 102 5.13 31.17 -15.23
CA TYR A 102 6.36 31.17 -14.43
C TYR A 102 7.01 32.54 -14.34
N THR A 103 7.01 33.31 -15.43
CA THR A 103 7.53 34.68 -15.44
C THR A 103 6.75 35.58 -14.48
N SER A 104 5.42 35.39 -14.40
CA SER A 104 4.57 36.12 -13.45
C SER A 104 4.84 35.72 -11.99
N LEU A 105 5.25 34.48 -11.73
CA LEU A 105 5.64 34.02 -10.41
C LEU A 105 7.00 34.59 -9.97
N ASP A 106 7.94 34.70 -10.91
CA ASP A 106 9.28 35.27 -10.66
C ASP A 106 9.26 36.80 -10.57
N SER A 107 8.25 37.47 -11.12
CA SER A 107 8.11 38.91 -11.01
C SER A 107 7.66 39.32 -9.60
N PHE A 108 8.58 39.90 -8.82
CA PHE A 108 8.27 40.55 -7.53
C PHE A 108 7.35 41.79 -7.64
N ARG A 109 7.06 42.26 -8.87
CA ARG A 109 6.12 43.33 -9.17
C ARG A 109 4.85 42.71 -9.75
N LYS A 110 3.68 43.18 -9.30
CA LYS A 110 2.41 42.88 -9.99
C LYS A 110 2.60 43.19 -11.48
N PRO A 111 2.37 42.22 -12.39
CA PRO A 111 2.38 42.52 -13.81
C PRO A 111 1.33 43.59 -14.10
N ASP A 112 1.59 44.45 -15.09
CA ASP A 112 0.54 45.28 -15.66
C ASP A 112 -0.56 44.36 -16.20
N ASP A 113 -1.82 44.70 -15.92
CA ASP A 113 -3.08 43.92 -16.04
C ASP A 113 -3.42 43.38 -17.47
N SER A 114 -2.48 43.43 -18.41
CA SER A 114 -2.75 43.28 -19.86
C SER A 114 -2.16 42.06 -20.55
N SER A 115 -1.45 41.13 -19.87
CA SER A 115 -0.70 40.07 -20.58
C SER A 115 -1.23 38.64 -20.44
N MET A 116 -2.13 38.33 -19.51
CA MET A 116 -2.62 36.95 -19.32
C MET A 116 -4.08 36.80 -19.77
N PRO A 117 -4.40 35.82 -20.64
CA PRO A 117 -5.78 35.46 -20.92
C PRO A 117 -6.50 35.12 -19.62
N ALA A 118 -7.69 35.67 -19.42
CA ALA A 118 -8.47 35.37 -18.23
C ALA A 118 -9.07 33.95 -18.34
N HIS A 119 -8.39 32.96 -17.75
CA HIS A 119 -8.92 31.62 -17.59
C HIS A 119 -9.93 31.61 -16.44
N PHE A 120 -11.22 31.56 -16.78
CA PHE A 120 -12.32 31.59 -15.79
C PHE A 120 -12.72 30.20 -15.32
N ARG A 121 -12.44 29.16 -16.10
CA ARG A 121 -12.78 27.76 -15.85
C ARG A 121 -11.68 26.86 -16.43
N PHE A 122 -11.66 25.57 -16.09
CA PHE A 122 -10.82 24.58 -16.78
C PHE A 122 -11.31 24.31 -18.21
N GLU A 123 -10.98 25.21 -19.12
CA GLU A 123 -11.43 25.21 -20.52
C GLU A 123 -10.79 24.08 -21.33
N SER A 124 -9.64 23.55 -20.90
CA SER A 124 -8.93 22.49 -21.61
C SER A 124 -9.70 21.19 -21.75
N VAL A 125 -10.57 20.87 -20.79
CA VAL A 125 -11.43 19.68 -20.89
C VAL A 125 -12.49 19.86 -21.96
N LEU A 126 -13.05 21.07 -22.07
CA LEU A 126 -14.00 21.45 -23.11
C LEU A 126 -13.33 21.50 -24.48
N TRP A 127 -12.09 22.00 -24.55
CA TRP A 127 -11.29 21.97 -25.76
C TRP A 127 -11.00 20.53 -26.21
N LEU A 128 -10.55 19.67 -25.29
CA LEU A 128 -10.13 18.29 -25.60
C LEU A 128 -11.29 17.44 -26.14
N GLN A 129 -12.52 17.64 -25.63
CA GLN A 129 -13.70 16.94 -26.13
C GLN A 129 -14.14 17.36 -27.53
N ALA A 130 -13.82 18.59 -27.95
CA ALA A 130 -14.35 19.18 -29.18
C ALA A 130 -13.31 19.29 -30.31
N VAL A 131 -12.01 19.13 -30.00
CA VAL A 131 -10.94 19.14 -30.99
C VAL A 131 -10.84 17.81 -31.73
N ALA A 132 -10.85 17.86 -33.05
CA ALA A 132 -10.52 16.77 -33.95
C ALA A 132 -9.14 17.03 -34.57
N PHE A 133 -8.28 16.00 -34.53
CA PHE A 133 -6.94 16.04 -35.10
C PHE A 133 -6.97 15.34 -36.45
N GLU A 134 -6.52 16.03 -37.50
CA GLU A 134 -6.46 15.51 -38.86
C GLU A 134 -5.02 15.43 -39.33
N PHE A 135 -4.61 14.26 -39.81
CA PHE A 135 -3.28 14.04 -40.40
C PHE A 135 -3.46 13.30 -41.73
N GLN A 136 -2.89 13.86 -42.81
CA GLN A 136 -3.00 13.33 -44.17
C GLN A 136 -4.46 13.03 -44.58
N GLY A 137 -5.39 13.90 -44.18
CA GLY A 137 -6.83 13.77 -44.49
C GLY A 137 -7.56 12.69 -43.68
N ARG A 138 -6.96 12.15 -42.61
CA ARG A 138 -7.58 11.17 -41.71
C ARG A 138 -7.67 11.70 -40.29
N ALA A 139 -8.80 11.45 -39.63
CA ALA A 139 -8.99 11.78 -38.22
C ALA A 139 -8.18 10.83 -37.32
N LEU A 140 -7.41 11.41 -36.38
CA LEU A 140 -6.59 10.67 -35.43
C LEU A 140 -7.32 10.46 -34.10
N ALA A 141 -7.36 9.18 -33.68
CA ALA A 141 -7.75 8.70 -32.36
C ALA A 141 -9.04 9.34 -31.80
N PRO A 142 -10.20 9.30 -32.46
CA PRO A 142 -11.38 10.14 -32.18
C PRO A 142 -11.91 10.12 -30.74
N LYS A 143 -11.64 9.07 -29.96
CA LYS A 143 -12.02 9.00 -28.54
C LYS A 143 -10.97 9.69 -27.68
N ARG A 144 -11.40 10.31 -26.58
CA ARG A 144 -10.53 11.07 -25.67
C ARG A 144 -10.62 10.51 -24.26
N LEU A 145 -9.53 10.57 -23.52
CA LEU A 145 -9.45 10.29 -22.09
C LEU A 145 -8.45 11.25 -21.47
N LEU A 146 -8.87 11.99 -20.44
CA LEU A 146 -7.98 12.82 -19.64
C LEU A 146 -7.64 12.05 -18.35
N MET A 147 -6.35 11.92 -18.04
CA MET A 147 -5.86 11.28 -16.83
C MET A 147 -5.02 12.29 -16.05
N ILE A 148 -5.47 12.65 -14.86
CA ILE A 148 -4.76 13.55 -13.95
C ILE A 148 -4.25 12.71 -12.78
N ASP A 149 -2.94 12.60 -12.68
CA ASP A 149 -2.23 11.82 -11.68
C ASP A 149 -1.62 12.70 -10.60
N ASP A 150 -1.30 12.09 -9.46
CA ASP A 150 -0.72 12.74 -8.28
C ASP A 150 -1.55 13.91 -7.73
N VAL A 151 -2.88 13.84 -7.77
CA VAL A 151 -3.77 14.92 -7.31
C VAL A 151 -3.51 15.29 -5.83
N GLN A 152 -2.98 14.37 -5.02
CA GLN A 152 -2.53 14.66 -3.65
C GLN A 152 -1.40 15.70 -3.54
N ARG A 153 -0.68 15.99 -4.64
CA ARG A 153 0.36 17.02 -4.70
C ARG A 153 -0.22 18.42 -4.83
N LEU A 154 -1.47 18.55 -5.25
CA LEU A 154 -2.18 19.82 -5.23
C LEU A 154 -2.47 20.26 -3.80
N ARG A 155 -2.52 21.57 -3.57
CA ARG A 155 -3.01 22.13 -2.29
C ARG A 155 -4.50 21.81 -2.16
N LYS A 156 -5.01 21.70 -0.91
CA LYS A 156 -6.43 21.38 -0.64
C LYS A 156 -7.38 22.23 -1.49
N LYS A 157 -7.24 23.56 -1.45
CA LYS A 157 -8.05 24.48 -2.27
C LYS A 157 -7.99 24.23 -3.78
N GLN A 158 -6.81 23.94 -4.33
CA GLN A 158 -6.65 23.66 -5.76
C GLN A 158 -7.34 22.36 -6.15
N ARG A 159 -7.25 21.35 -5.29
CA ARG A 159 -7.93 20.06 -5.47
C ARG A 159 -9.44 20.22 -5.40
N ASP A 160 -9.94 20.92 -4.38
CA ASP A 160 -11.37 21.18 -4.20
C ASP A 160 -11.91 21.95 -5.43
N LEU A 161 -11.21 23.00 -5.88
CA LEU A 161 -11.56 23.77 -7.08
C LEU A 161 -11.59 22.90 -8.35
N LEU A 162 -10.59 22.03 -8.54
CA LEU A 162 -10.53 21.12 -9.69
C LEU A 162 -11.71 20.17 -9.72
N ILE A 163 -12.01 19.51 -8.59
CA ILE A 163 -13.09 18.52 -8.50
C ILE A 163 -14.45 19.19 -8.65
N ASP A 164 -14.68 20.32 -7.97
CA ASP A 164 -15.95 21.06 -8.03
C ASP A 164 -16.22 21.55 -9.46
N GLU A 165 -15.25 22.19 -10.12
CA GLU A 165 -15.43 22.69 -11.48
C GLU A 165 -15.65 21.56 -12.50
N LEU A 166 -14.89 20.47 -12.43
CA LEU A 166 -15.09 19.32 -13.34
C LEU A 166 -16.48 18.70 -13.18
N THR A 167 -17.00 18.67 -11.95
CA THR A 167 -18.34 18.16 -11.64
C THR A 167 -19.42 19.08 -12.20
N VAL A 168 -19.23 20.40 -12.12
CA VAL A 168 -20.14 21.39 -12.71
C VAL A 168 -20.09 21.38 -14.24
N LEU A 169 -18.89 21.23 -14.83
CA LEU A 169 -18.67 21.23 -16.27
C LEU A 169 -19.29 20.02 -16.98
N ARG A 170 -19.38 18.87 -16.30
CA ARG A 170 -19.95 17.61 -16.84
C ARG A 170 -19.40 17.26 -18.23
N PRO A 171 -18.07 17.07 -18.35
CA PRO A 171 -17.47 16.77 -19.64
C PRO A 171 -18.02 15.46 -20.21
N SER A 172 -18.17 15.42 -21.54
CA SER A 172 -18.62 14.23 -22.27
C SER A 172 -17.53 13.14 -22.37
N ILE A 173 -16.28 13.52 -22.12
CA ILE A 173 -15.13 12.63 -22.12
C ILE A 173 -14.86 12.11 -20.70
N PRO A 174 -14.35 10.87 -20.56
CA PRO A 174 -13.91 10.39 -19.26
C PRO A 174 -12.72 11.19 -18.76
N VAL A 175 -12.81 11.64 -17.51
CA VAL A 175 -11.72 12.26 -16.75
C VAL A 175 -11.39 11.35 -15.57
N TRP A 176 -10.16 10.86 -15.49
CA TRP A 176 -9.67 10.03 -14.39
C TRP A 176 -8.79 10.86 -13.49
N LEU A 177 -9.11 10.87 -12.21
CA LEU A 177 -8.31 11.51 -11.16
C LEU A 177 -7.71 10.39 -10.32
N SER A 178 -6.38 10.35 -10.20
CA SER A 178 -5.70 9.47 -9.26
C SER A 178 -5.07 10.25 -8.11
N GLU A 179 -5.38 9.80 -6.90
CA GLU A 179 -4.83 10.34 -5.66
C GLU A 179 -4.45 9.23 -4.67
N ARG A 180 -3.62 9.58 -3.69
CA ARG A 180 -3.32 8.68 -2.56
C ARG A 180 -4.45 8.71 -1.54
N THR A 181 -4.81 7.55 -1.01
CA THR A 181 -5.85 7.33 0.02
C THR A 181 -5.75 8.29 1.21
N ILE A 182 -4.53 8.70 1.58
CA ILE A 182 -4.24 9.60 2.71
C ILE A 182 -4.69 11.05 2.46
N ALA A 183 -4.80 11.48 1.20
CA ALA A 183 -5.22 12.83 0.85
C ALA A 183 -6.73 13.03 0.98
N MET A 184 -7.49 11.93 1.08
CA MET A 184 -8.90 11.96 1.44
C MET A 184 -9.00 12.26 2.93
N GLY A 185 -9.37 13.50 3.27
CA GLY A 185 -9.80 13.80 4.63
C GLY A 185 -11.08 13.02 4.96
N ASP A 186 -11.22 12.59 6.21
CA ASP A 186 -12.33 11.75 6.69
C ASP A 186 -13.75 12.36 6.54
N ASP A 187 -13.92 13.60 6.04
CA ASP A 187 -15.23 14.28 6.06
C ASP A 187 -15.57 15.19 4.84
N ASP A 188 -14.71 15.39 3.84
CA ASP A 188 -14.72 16.74 3.21
C ASP A 188 -14.43 16.80 1.70
N LEU A 189 -15.17 16.05 0.86
CA LEU A 189 -15.06 16.23 -0.60
C LEU A 189 -16.36 16.05 -1.41
N LEU A 190 -17.52 16.29 -0.81
CA LEU A 190 -18.75 16.53 -1.59
C LEU A 190 -19.53 17.67 -0.96
N SER A 191 -19.48 18.82 -1.63
CA SER A 191 -20.41 19.92 -1.44
C SER A 191 -21.86 19.41 -1.41
N GLN A 192 -22.69 20.00 -0.55
CA GLN A 192 -24.12 19.70 -0.43
C GLN A 192 -24.82 19.89 -1.79
N GLY A 193 -24.86 18.84 -2.63
CA GLY A 193 -25.42 18.91 -3.97
C GLY A 193 -24.97 17.79 -4.92
N VAL A 194 -23.77 17.22 -4.74
CA VAL A 194 -23.27 16.14 -5.60
C VAL A 194 -23.77 14.78 -5.10
N ARG A 195 -24.51 14.05 -5.94
CA ARG A 195 -24.93 12.68 -5.62
C ARG A 195 -23.80 11.70 -5.95
N ASP A 196 -23.13 11.22 -4.91
CA ASP A 196 -22.17 10.13 -4.98
C ASP A 196 -22.76 8.94 -5.76
N GLY A 197 -22.00 8.38 -6.71
CA GLY A 197 -22.38 7.25 -7.56
C GLY A 197 -23.02 7.58 -8.92
N ARG A 198 -23.47 8.82 -9.18
CA ARG A 198 -24.00 9.23 -10.50
C ARG A 198 -23.02 10.08 -11.31
N GLU A 199 -22.37 11.05 -10.67
CA GLU A 199 -21.50 12.04 -11.33
C GLU A 199 -20.01 11.76 -11.08
N ILE A 200 -19.68 11.27 -9.89
CA ILE A 200 -18.34 10.82 -9.52
C ILE A 200 -18.41 9.35 -9.11
N ARG A 201 -17.42 8.56 -9.52
CA ARG A 201 -17.28 7.15 -9.13
C ARG A 201 -15.92 6.96 -8.47
N HIS A 202 -15.93 6.66 -7.19
CA HIS A 202 -14.72 6.36 -6.44
C HIS A 202 -14.35 4.89 -6.58
N TYR A 203 -13.09 4.62 -6.95
CA TYR A 203 -12.53 3.28 -7.05
C TYR A 203 -11.33 3.17 -6.13
N ASN A 204 -11.54 2.62 -4.93
CA ASN A 204 -10.45 2.34 -4.01
C ASN A 204 -9.68 1.08 -4.49
N LEU A 205 -8.51 1.28 -5.10
CA LEU A 205 -7.68 0.20 -5.62
C LEU A 205 -7.25 -0.79 -4.53
N GLU A 206 -6.93 -0.30 -3.32
CA GLU A 206 -6.51 -1.13 -2.18
C GLU A 206 -7.64 -2.05 -1.72
N GLU A 207 -8.87 -1.53 -1.66
CA GLU A 207 -10.07 -2.32 -1.37
C GLU A 207 -10.35 -3.33 -2.48
N MET A 208 -10.23 -2.95 -3.75
CA MET A 208 -10.43 -3.89 -4.86
C MET A 208 -9.43 -5.05 -4.83
N TRP A 209 -8.16 -4.77 -4.50
CA TRP A 209 -7.14 -5.81 -4.33
C TRP A 209 -7.33 -6.66 -3.07
N SER A 210 -7.93 -6.12 -2.01
CA SER A 210 -8.03 -6.80 -0.71
C SER A 210 -9.38 -7.46 -0.39
N LEU A 211 -10.50 -6.97 -0.93
CA LEU A 211 -11.88 -7.42 -0.60
C LEU A 211 -12.50 -8.34 -1.65
N SER A 212 -12.04 -8.29 -2.91
CA SER A 212 -12.61 -9.17 -3.94
C SER A 212 -12.18 -10.62 -3.71
N LYS A 213 -13.12 -11.57 -3.81
CA LYS A 213 -12.78 -13.01 -3.83
C LYS A 213 -11.86 -13.24 -5.04
N GLY A 214 -10.56 -13.46 -4.80
CA GLY A 214 -9.54 -13.57 -5.84
C GLY A 214 -8.69 -12.30 -6.07
N GLY A 215 -8.94 -11.19 -5.38
CA GLY A 215 -8.20 -9.93 -5.50
C GLY A 215 -6.72 -10.04 -5.13
N ALA A 216 -6.39 -10.85 -4.13
CA ALA A 216 -5.01 -11.13 -3.78
C ALA A 216 -4.26 -11.83 -4.93
N GLN A 217 -4.93 -12.75 -5.64
CA GLN A 217 -4.34 -13.44 -6.79
C GLN A 217 -4.23 -12.53 -8.02
N SER A 218 -5.17 -11.60 -8.22
CA SER A 218 -5.06 -10.62 -9.31
C SER A 218 -3.92 -9.64 -9.07
N PHE A 219 -3.69 -9.21 -7.83
CA PHE A 219 -2.52 -8.41 -7.47
C PHE A 219 -1.22 -9.19 -7.66
N VAL A 220 -1.15 -10.47 -7.27
CA VAL A 220 0.04 -11.31 -7.50
C VAL A 220 0.36 -11.40 -9.00
N GLY A 221 -0.65 -11.65 -9.85
CA GLY A 221 -0.46 -11.67 -11.30
C GLY A 221 0.01 -10.32 -11.87
N PHE A 222 -0.53 -9.21 -11.36
CA PHE A 222 -0.09 -7.86 -11.75
C PHE A 222 1.35 -7.57 -11.29
N ALA A 223 1.67 -7.88 -10.03
CA ALA A 223 2.99 -7.76 -9.44
C ALA A 223 4.04 -8.57 -10.21
N GLN A 224 3.73 -9.82 -10.55
CA GLN A 224 4.59 -10.68 -11.34
C GLN A 224 4.89 -10.06 -12.71
N ASN A 225 3.89 -9.54 -13.41
CA ASN A 225 4.08 -8.87 -14.70
C ASN A 225 5.01 -7.66 -14.61
N ILE A 226 4.92 -6.87 -13.53
CA ILE A 226 5.82 -5.73 -13.30
C ILE A 226 7.26 -6.22 -13.10
N LEU A 227 7.44 -7.21 -12.23
CA LEU A 227 8.76 -7.76 -11.91
C LEU A 227 9.42 -8.41 -13.12
N ASP A 228 8.67 -9.19 -13.91
CA ASP A 228 9.16 -9.84 -15.12
C ASP A 228 9.55 -8.82 -16.20
N ARG A 229 8.75 -7.76 -16.40
CA ARG A 229 9.11 -6.67 -17.32
C ARG A 229 10.38 -5.94 -16.89
N ARG A 230 10.58 -5.77 -15.58
CA ARG A 230 11.79 -5.14 -15.05
C ARG A 230 13.02 -6.04 -15.21
N MET A 231 12.88 -7.34 -14.96
CA MET A 231 13.94 -8.33 -15.19
C MET A 231 14.35 -8.37 -16.66
N LYS A 232 13.39 -8.38 -17.60
CA LYS A 232 13.69 -8.37 -19.05
C LYS A 232 14.47 -7.16 -19.54
N ARG A 233 14.41 -6.04 -18.82
CA ARG A 233 15.19 -4.82 -19.14
C ARG A 233 16.61 -4.87 -18.57
N GLN A 234 16.96 -5.90 -17.79
CA GLN A 234 18.24 -6.02 -17.12
C GLN A 234 19.03 -7.20 -17.69
N ASP A 235 20.21 -6.93 -18.24
CA ASP A 235 21.04 -7.97 -18.87
C ASP A 235 21.84 -8.81 -17.88
N THR A 236 21.84 -8.44 -16.59
CA THR A 236 22.73 -9.06 -15.60
C THR A 236 22.27 -10.46 -15.20
N VAL A 237 20.97 -10.73 -15.07
CA VAL A 237 20.44 -12.03 -14.64
C VAL A 237 19.75 -12.71 -15.82
N ALA A 238 20.25 -13.87 -16.23
CA ALA A 238 19.76 -14.63 -17.39
C ALA A 238 18.45 -15.41 -17.10
N SER A 239 17.45 -14.74 -16.52
CA SER A 239 16.11 -15.31 -16.32
C SER A 239 15.04 -14.37 -16.85
N SER A 240 14.05 -14.93 -17.54
CA SER A 240 12.92 -14.19 -18.10
C SER A 240 11.75 -14.02 -17.12
N ALA A 241 11.74 -14.80 -16.03
CA ALA A 241 10.70 -14.79 -15.00
C ALA A 241 11.31 -14.68 -13.60
N PHE A 242 10.83 -13.72 -12.82
CA PHE A 242 11.33 -13.44 -11.47
C PHE A 242 11.00 -14.56 -10.48
N SER A 243 9.83 -15.18 -10.61
CA SER A 243 9.39 -16.28 -9.73
C SER A 243 10.31 -17.50 -9.81
N GLN A 244 10.91 -17.77 -10.97
CA GLN A 244 11.84 -18.90 -11.16
C GLN A 244 13.16 -18.72 -10.40
N CYS A 245 13.52 -17.47 -10.06
CA CYS A 245 14.71 -17.16 -9.28
C CYS A 245 14.49 -17.35 -7.75
N LEU A 246 13.26 -17.65 -7.33
CA LEU A 246 12.88 -17.79 -5.93
C LEU A 246 12.45 -19.24 -5.65
N ARG A 247 13.14 -19.93 -4.74
CA ARG A 247 12.71 -21.25 -4.29
C ARG A 247 11.50 -21.13 -3.35
N THR A 248 10.48 -21.95 -3.59
CA THR A 248 9.23 -22.02 -2.81
C THR A 248 9.16 -23.21 -1.88
N GLU A 249 10.11 -24.15 -1.96
CA GLU A 249 10.13 -25.37 -1.16
C GLU A 249 11.43 -25.51 -0.37
N PHE A 250 11.36 -26.28 0.71
CA PHE A 250 12.51 -26.60 1.55
C PHE A 250 13.17 -27.89 1.09
N ASN A 251 14.49 -27.95 1.24
CA ASN A 251 15.22 -29.19 1.01
C ASN A 251 15.06 -30.12 2.22
N ALA A 252 15.00 -31.44 2.01
CA ALA A 252 14.85 -32.43 3.10
C ALA A 252 15.92 -32.30 4.21
N GLN A 253 17.16 -31.94 3.86
CA GLN A 253 18.24 -31.71 4.82
C GLN A 253 18.02 -30.46 5.69
N GLU A 254 17.46 -29.38 5.11
CA GLU A 254 17.14 -28.15 5.84
C GLU A 254 16.03 -28.44 6.87
N ILE A 255 14.97 -29.14 6.44
CA ILE A 255 13.86 -29.57 7.30
C ILE A 255 14.38 -30.39 8.48
N ARG A 256 15.21 -31.41 8.23
CA ARG A 256 15.72 -32.31 9.28
C ARG A 256 16.45 -31.57 10.40
N SER A 257 17.33 -30.63 10.04
CA SER A 257 18.08 -29.86 11.04
C SER A 257 17.20 -28.96 11.92
N ILE A 258 16.09 -28.48 11.37
CA ILE A 258 15.11 -27.64 12.07
C ILE A 258 14.20 -28.53 12.91
N PHE A 259 13.84 -29.70 12.39
CA PHE A 259 13.02 -30.71 13.04
C PHE A 259 13.64 -31.19 14.36
N ASP A 260 14.94 -31.52 14.36
CA ASP A 260 15.65 -31.97 15.57
C ASP A 260 15.61 -30.92 16.70
N LYS A 261 15.68 -29.62 16.35
CA LYS A 261 15.55 -28.52 17.30
C LYS A 261 14.12 -28.39 17.83
N ALA A 262 13.13 -28.49 16.94
CA ALA A 262 11.73 -28.40 17.30
C ALA A 262 11.31 -29.54 18.24
N VAL A 263 11.74 -30.77 17.94
CA VAL A 263 11.52 -31.94 18.79
C VAL A 263 12.12 -31.71 20.18
N SER A 264 13.37 -31.25 20.26
CA SER A 264 14.03 -30.96 21.54
C SER A 264 13.23 -29.94 22.39
N GLN A 265 12.75 -28.86 21.78
CA GLN A 265 11.93 -27.84 22.45
C GLN A 265 10.56 -28.38 22.87
N TYR A 266 9.95 -29.23 22.03
CA TYR A 266 8.69 -29.88 22.33
C TYR A 266 8.82 -30.86 23.49
N THR A 267 9.86 -31.69 23.52
CA THR A 267 10.12 -32.63 24.62
C THR A 267 10.32 -31.89 25.94
N GLU A 268 11.06 -30.77 25.94
CA GLU A 268 11.24 -29.93 27.12
C GLU A 268 9.90 -29.35 27.61
N SER A 269 9.10 -28.80 26.71
CA SER A 269 7.80 -28.18 27.04
C SER A 269 6.74 -29.19 27.48
N SER A 270 6.72 -30.38 26.87
CA SER A 270 5.76 -31.47 27.14
C SER A 270 6.13 -32.33 28.34
N SER A 271 7.38 -32.26 28.84
CA SER A 271 7.85 -33.04 30.00
C SER A 271 6.93 -32.93 31.23
N ARG A 272 6.36 -31.75 31.47
CA ARG A 272 5.43 -31.47 32.59
C ARG A 272 4.04 -32.09 32.42
N LEU A 273 3.69 -32.45 31.19
CA LEU A 273 2.40 -33.03 30.81
C LEU A 273 2.48 -34.55 30.66
N ARG A 274 3.68 -35.12 30.49
CA ARG A 274 3.91 -36.57 30.46
C ARG A 274 3.49 -37.20 31.79
N GLY A 275 2.69 -38.27 31.74
CA GLY A 275 2.11 -38.96 32.91
C GLY A 275 0.69 -38.50 33.29
N ARG A 276 0.10 -37.54 32.58
CA ARG A 276 -1.34 -37.21 32.72
C ARG A 276 -2.16 -38.04 31.73
N ALA A 277 -3.01 -38.93 32.23
CA ALA A 277 -3.89 -39.81 31.43
C ALA A 277 -4.72 -39.06 30.36
N ARG A 278 -5.06 -37.79 30.62
CA ARG A 278 -5.82 -36.94 29.69
C ARG A 278 -5.11 -36.65 28.36
N TYR A 279 -3.79 -36.52 28.38
CA TYR A 279 -2.99 -36.09 27.21
C TYR A 279 -2.22 -37.24 26.55
N GLU A 280 -2.38 -38.47 27.02
CA GLU A 280 -1.62 -39.63 26.51
C GLU A 280 -1.83 -39.87 25.01
N GLY A 281 -3.07 -39.74 24.51
CA GLY A 281 -3.36 -39.90 23.08
C GLY A 281 -2.63 -38.86 22.21
N TRP A 282 -2.73 -37.58 22.57
CA TRP A 282 -2.08 -36.49 21.82
C TRP A 282 -0.55 -36.55 21.90
N LEU A 283 0.00 -36.94 23.06
CA LEU A 283 1.45 -37.14 23.23
C LEU A 283 1.93 -38.35 22.42
N ALA A 284 1.17 -39.45 22.37
CA ALA A 284 1.50 -40.61 21.56
C ALA A 284 1.48 -40.27 20.05
N LYS A 285 0.53 -39.45 19.59
CA LYS A 285 0.49 -38.96 18.20
C LYS A 285 1.73 -38.10 17.91
N ALA A 286 2.11 -37.20 18.81
CA ALA A 286 3.32 -36.38 18.66
C ALA A 286 4.62 -37.20 18.66
N ASP A 287 4.70 -38.25 19.50
CA ASP A 287 5.86 -39.16 19.52
C ASP A 287 5.97 -39.93 18.17
N ARG A 288 4.85 -40.37 17.56
CA ARG A 288 4.85 -40.96 16.20
C ARG A 288 5.30 -39.97 15.13
N LEU A 289 4.85 -38.72 15.20
CA LEU A 289 5.24 -37.67 14.24
C LEU A 289 6.75 -37.36 14.31
N THR A 290 7.38 -37.63 15.46
CA THR A 290 8.83 -37.47 15.66
C THR A 290 9.65 -38.50 14.86
N GLU A 291 9.05 -39.64 14.50
CA GLU A 291 9.72 -40.71 13.76
C GLU A 291 9.86 -40.41 12.26
N ASP A 292 8.95 -39.61 11.69
CA ASP A 292 8.98 -39.20 10.27
C ASP A 292 9.16 -37.68 10.11
N PRO A 293 10.41 -37.21 9.83
CA PRO A 293 10.72 -35.79 9.75
C PRO A 293 10.23 -35.21 8.41
N SER A 294 8.99 -34.72 8.42
CA SER A 294 8.39 -34.00 7.30
C SER A 294 8.01 -32.56 7.68
N TRP A 295 7.77 -31.73 6.66
CA TRP A 295 7.21 -30.39 6.86
C TRP A 295 5.86 -30.43 7.58
N GLU A 296 4.99 -31.36 7.19
CA GLU A 296 3.66 -31.52 7.78
C GLU A 296 3.77 -32.00 9.24
N SER A 297 4.64 -32.97 9.51
CA SER A 297 4.92 -33.46 10.87
C SER A 297 5.37 -32.33 11.80
N LEU A 298 6.18 -31.39 11.30
CA LEU A 298 6.63 -30.23 12.06
C LEU A 298 5.46 -29.30 12.41
N LEU A 299 4.60 -28.99 11.44
CA LEU A 299 3.43 -28.14 11.67
C LEU A 299 2.46 -28.78 12.66
N ASP A 300 2.21 -30.08 12.52
CA ASP A 300 1.32 -30.83 13.40
C ASP A 300 1.85 -30.87 14.84
N LEU A 301 3.17 -31.01 15.03
CA LEU A 301 3.81 -30.95 16.34
C LEU A 301 3.54 -29.61 17.05
N TYR A 302 3.70 -28.48 16.34
CA TYR A 302 3.42 -27.15 16.88
C TYR A 302 1.90 -26.91 17.08
N SER A 303 1.05 -27.42 16.20
CA SER A 303 -0.41 -27.39 16.39
C SER A 303 -0.81 -28.11 17.68
N ILE A 304 -0.28 -29.31 17.92
CA ILE A 304 -0.50 -30.06 19.16
C ILE A 304 -0.04 -29.25 20.38
N GLN A 305 1.14 -28.62 20.32
CA GLN A 305 1.65 -27.78 21.42
C GLN A 305 0.73 -26.59 21.74
N ILE A 306 0.20 -25.92 20.72
CA ILE A 306 -0.76 -24.82 20.89
C ILE A 306 -2.06 -25.32 21.52
N LEU A 307 -2.58 -26.46 21.06
CA LEU A 307 -3.82 -27.05 21.56
C LEU A 307 -3.70 -27.53 23.01
N LEU A 308 -2.57 -28.14 23.37
CA LEU A 308 -2.25 -28.50 24.76
C LEU A 308 -2.26 -27.27 25.67
N SER A 309 -1.60 -26.19 25.24
CA SER A 309 -1.55 -24.92 25.99
C SER A 309 -2.92 -24.24 26.12
N ARG A 310 -3.79 -24.39 25.12
CA ARG A 310 -5.18 -23.90 25.17
C ARG A 310 -6.03 -24.68 26.16
N ASP A 311 -5.89 -26.01 26.16
CA ASP A 311 -6.64 -26.88 27.05
C ASP A 311 -6.20 -26.69 28.52
N GLU A 312 -4.89 -26.57 28.78
CA GLU A 312 -4.39 -26.33 30.14
C GLU A 312 -4.94 -25.02 30.75
N LYS A 313 -5.10 -23.96 29.95
CA LYS A 313 -5.75 -22.72 30.40
C LYS A 313 -7.26 -22.86 30.64
N ARG A 314 -7.93 -23.78 29.95
CA ARG A 314 -9.37 -24.06 30.12
C ARG A 314 -9.66 -25.04 31.27
N ARG A 315 -8.65 -25.73 31.78
CA ARG A 315 -8.76 -26.79 32.80
C ARG A 315 -9.50 -26.38 34.07
N GLN A 316 -9.56 -25.09 34.42
CA GLN A 316 -10.38 -24.61 35.54
C GLN A 316 -11.89 -24.88 35.36
N MET A 317 -12.36 -25.29 34.17
CA MET A 317 -13.79 -25.43 33.85
C MET A 317 -14.19 -26.77 33.20
N THR A 318 -13.38 -27.83 33.24
CA THR A 318 -13.69 -29.08 32.50
C THR A 318 -13.36 -30.35 33.28
N LEU A 319 -14.23 -31.37 33.17
CA LEU A 319 -14.05 -32.71 33.75
C LEU A 319 -12.81 -33.41 33.17
N ASP A 320 -12.10 -34.18 33.98
CA ASP A 320 -10.87 -34.92 33.60
C ASP A 320 -11.20 -36.20 32.78
N LEU A 321 -11.70 -36.01 31.56
CA LEU A 321 -11.86 -37.06 30.55
C LEU A 321 -10.65 -37.08 29.60
N SER A 322 -10.30 -38.26 29.07
CA SER A 322 -9.24 -38.43 28.06
C SER A 322 -9.63 -37.81 26.72
N LEU A 323 -8.75 -37.00 26.14
CA LEU A 323 -8.97 -36.37 24.83
C LEU A 323 -8.64 -37.38 23.72
N SER A 324 -9.53 -37.53 22.74
CA SER A 324 -9.34 -38.43 21.60
C SER A 324 -8.58 -37.77 20.45
N ASP A 325 -8.11 -38.58 19.49
CA ASP A 325 -7.46 -38.09 18.26
C ASP A 325 -8.45 -37.36 17.33
N GLU A 326 -9.74 -37.73 17.38
CA GLU A 326 -10.83 -37.10 16.61
C GLU A 326 -11.06 -35.64 17.07
N GLU A 327 -11.03 -35.40 18.39
CA GLU A 327 -11.14 -34.04 18.95
C GLU A 327 -9.95 -33.15 18.61
N LEU A 328 -8.78 -33.74 18.33
CA LEU A 328 -7.60 -33.00 17.88
C LEU A 328 -7.79 -32.52 16.43
N GLU A 329 -8.29 -33.39 15.56
CA GLU A 329 -8.53 -33.09 14.15
C GLU A 329 -9.67 -32.07 13.97
N GLU A 330 -10.73 -32.14 14.79
CA GLU A 330 -11.78 -31.11 14.82
C GLU A 330 -11.26 -29.74 15.27
N ARG A 331 -10.24 -29.71 16.13
CA ARG A 331 -9.65 -28.46 16.67
C ARG A 331 -8.52 -27.90 15.81
N ASP A 332 -7.99 -28.69 14.87
CA ASP A 332 -6.95 -28.30 13.93
C ASP A 332 -7.51 -27.50 12.73
N SER A 333 -7.93 -26.26 13.03
CA SER A 333 -8.38 -25.32 12.00
C SER A 333 -7.21 -24.73 11.20
N SER A 334 -7.48 -24.27 9.98
CA SER A 334 -6.50 -23.57 9.13
C SER A 334 -5.81 -22.38 9.80
N GLN A 335 -6.49 -21.72 10.75
CA GLN A 335 -5.91 -20.65 11.56
C GLN A 335 -4.85 -21.16 12.55
N VAL A 336 -5.10 -22.33 13.18
CA VAL A 336 -4.15 -22.97 14.09
C VAL A 336 -2.90 -23.40 13.33
N ARG A 337 -3.05 -23.98 12.13
CA ARG A 337 -1.92 -24.29 11.25
C ARG A 337 -1.12 -23.05 10.86
N GLY A 338 -1.79 -21.93 10.55
CA GLY A 338 -1.12 -20.65 10.28
C GLY A 338 -0.33 -20.10 11.48
N ALA A 339 -0.84 -20.30 12.70
CA ALA A 339 -0.12 -19.97 13.92
C ALA A 339 1.03 -20.94 14.18
N ALA A 340 0.85 -22.24 13.94
CA ALA A 340 1.88 -23.27 14.09
C ALA A 340 3.08 -23.00 13.19
N GLU A 341 2.85 -22.61 11.93
CA GLU A 341 3.92 -22.20 11.01
C GLU A 341 4.74 -21.03 11.56
N LEU A 342 4.07 -20.03 12.13
CA LEU A 342 4.73 -18.86 12.71
C LEU A 342 5.51 -19.23 13.99
N PHE A 343 4.97 -20.11 14.83
CA PHE A 343 5.64 -20.61 16.03
C PHE A 343 6.88 -21.44 15.66
N ALA A 344 6.79 -22.26 14.62
CA ALA A 344 7.94 -22.98 14.07
C ALA A 344 9.02 -22.03 13.55
N SER A 345 8.62 -20.91 12.94
CA SER A 345 9.56 -19.86 12.52
C SER A 345 10.33 -19.25 13.69
N GLN A 346 9.64 -18.88 14.77
CA GLN A 346 10.30 -18.27 15.93
C GLN A 346 11.09 -19.28 16.77
N GLY A 347 10.54 -20.47 17.02
CA GLY A 347 11.13 -21.48 17.89
C GLY A 347 12.29 -22.24 17.23
N ALA A 348 12.08 -22.76 16.03
CA ALA A 348 13.05 -23.60 15.33
C ALA A 348 13.87 -22.85 14.27
N GLY A 349 13.56 -21.58 13.99
CA GLY A 349 14.26 -20.77 13.00
C GLY A 349 13.87 -21.08 11.55
N LEU A 350 12.66 -21.60 11.36
CA LEU A 350 12.13 -21.93 10.03
C LEU A 350 11.85 -20.63 9.24
N PRO A 351 12.34 -20.49 8.00
CA PRO A 351 12.01 -19.35 7.17
C PRO A 351 10.50 -19.24 6.95
N TYR A 352 9.95 -18.07 7.20
CA TYR A 352 8.56 -17.71 6.96
C TYR A 352 8.44 -16.67 5.84
N TYR A 353 9.34 -15.70 5.72
CA TYR A 353 9.21 -14.65 4.69
C TYR A 353 9.92 -15.03 3.39
N PHE A 354 9.29 -15.87 2.57
CA PHE A 354 9.86 -16.30 1.28
C PHE A 354 8.76 -16.60 0.24
N GLY A 355 9.15 -16.61 -1.04
CA GLY A 355 8.24 -16.85 -2.17
C GLY A 355 7.52 -15.58 -2.65
N LEU A 356 6.95 -15.68 -3.86
CA LEU A 356 6.29 -14.54 -4.52
C LEU A 356 5.02 -14.09 -3.79
N ASP A 357 4.23 -15.04 -3.28
CA ASP A 357 2.97 -14.71 -2.59
C ASP A 357 3.23 -13.91 -1.31
N ARG A 358 4.23 -14.31 -0.51
CA ARG A 358 4.60 -13.59 0.72
C ARG A 358 5.29 -12.27 0.41
N LEU A 359 6.07 -12.18 -0.67
CA LEU A 359 6.61 -10.90 -1.17
C LEU A 359 5.49 -9.91 -1.50
N CYS A 360 4.46 -10.37 -2.24
CA CYS A 360 3.30 -9.55 -2.59
C CYS A 360 2.49 -9.15 -1.35
N ALA A 361 2.32 -10.07 -0.39
CA ALA A 361 1.67 -9.77 0.88
C ALA A 361 2.46 -8.75 1.71
N MET A 362 3.80 -8.85 1.75
CA MET A 362 4.68 -7.88 2.42
C MET A 362 4.57 -6.47 1.82
N ALA A 363 4.41 -6.38 0.51
CA ALA A 363 4.22 -5.12 -0.20
C ALA A 363 2.86 -4.44 0.12
N SER A 364 1.92 -5.13 0.78
CA SER A 364 0.61 -4.58 1.17
C SER A 364 -0.14 -3.93 0.01
N SER A 365 -0.07 -4.55 -1.17
CA SER A 365 -0.63 -4.02 -2.43
C SER A 365 -0.03 -2.69 -2.93
N ASN A 366 1.10 -2.25 -2.37
CA ASN A 366 1.83 -1.07 -2.82
C ASN A 366 2.96 -1.45 -3.79
N VAL A 367 2.94 -0.88 -5.01
CA VAL A 367 3.93 -1.19 -6.06
C VAL A 367 5.32 -0.66 -5.72
N ASP A 368 5.44 0.51 -5.10
CA ASP A 368 6.75 1.06 -4.71
C ASP A 368 7.42 0.17 -3.66
N GLU A 369 6.63 -0.33 -2.70
CA GLU A 369 7.13 -1.29 -1.70
C GLU A 369 7.53 -2.62 -2.33
N LEU A 370 6.75 -3.12 -3.27
CA LEU A 370 7.08 -4.32 -4.04
C LEU A 370 8.43 -4.15 -4.76
N LEU A 371 8.62 -3.03 -5.45
CA LEU A 371 9.85 -2.74 -6.18
C LEU A 371 11.05 -2.56 -5.25
N PHE A 372 10.85 -1.98 -4.07
CA PHE A 372 11.88 -1.87 -3.03
C PHE A 372 12.30 -3.25 -2.52
N LEU A 373 11.35 -4.10 -2.10
CA LEU A 373 11.65 -5.45 -1.60
C LEU A 373 12.28 -6.33 -2.69
N ALA A 374 11.77 -6.28 -3.91
CA ALA A 374 12.31 -7.03 -5.04
C ALA A 374 13.74 -6.59 -5.41
N SER A 375 14.08 -5.31 -5.23
CA SER A 375 15.44 -4.82 -5.48
C SER A 375 16.47 -5.47 -4.56
N GLU A 376 16.12 -5.71 -3.29
CA GLU A 376 17.01 -6.37 -2.32
C GLU A 376 17.20 -7.86 -2.64
N LEU A 377 16.15 -8.54 -3.10
CA LEU A 377 16.24 -9.90 -3.63
C LEU A 377 17.13 -9.96 -4.88
N TYR A 378 16.99 -8.97 -5.77
CA TYR A 378 17.82 -8.87 -6.97
C TYR A 378 19.30 -8.67 -6.66
N VAL A 379 19.63 -7.81 -5.69
CA VAL A 379 21.02 -7.67 -5.20
C VAL A 379 21.55 -9.01 -4.67
N GLY A 380 20.70 -9.79 -3.98
CA GLY A 380 21.03 -11.15 -3.57
C GLY A 380 21.35 -12.11 -4.73
N LEU A 381 20.60 -12.00 -5.84
CA LEU A 381 20.86 -12.77 -7.06
C LEU A 381 22.17 -12.36 -7.73
N GLN A 382 22.43 -11.06 -7.86
CA GLN A 382 23.69 -10.54 -8.40
C GLN A 382 24.90 -11.00 -7.57
N ALA A 383 24.77 -11.01 -6.23
CA ALA A 383 25.83 -11.51 -5.35
C ALA A 383 26.12 -13.00 -5.58
N ARG A 384 25.10 -13.84 -5.81
CA ARG A 384 25.29 -15.26 -6.16
C ARG A 384 26.00 -15.44 -7.50
N GLN A 385 25.65 -14.63 -8.49
CA GLN A 385 26.26 -14.65 -9.81
C GLN A 385 27.75 -14.25 -9.74
N ALA A 386 28.08 -13.22 -8.96
CA ALA A 386 29.45 -12.79 -8.74
C ALA A 386 30.32 -13.90 -8.11
N VAL A 387 29.71 -14.71 -7.22
CA VAL A 387 30.35 -15.86 -6.57
C VAL A 387 30.34 -17.12 -7.47
N ARG A 388 29.81 -17.02 -8.70
CA ARG A 388 29.73 -18.12 -9.69
C ARG A 388 29.05 -19.39 -9.13
N LYS A 389 28.01 -19.22 -8.33
CA LYS A 389 27.19 -20.37 -7.91
C LYS A 389 26.47 -20.96 -9.14
N PRO A 390 26.34 -22.30 -9.23
CA PRO A 390 25.73 -22.97 -10.38
C PRO A 390 24.25 -22.61 -10.54
N ASP A 391 23.55 -22.41 -9.43
CA ASP A 391 22.13 -22.04 -9.42
C ASP A 391 21.93 -20.57 -9.02
N LEU A 392 21.29 -19.80 -9.89
CA LEU A 392 20.85 -18.42 -9.64
C LEU A 392 19.48 -18.40 -8.92
N ILE A 393 19.28 -19.32 -7.97
CA ILE A 393 18.05 -19.45 -7.19
C ILE A 393 18.34 -19.08 -5.72
N LEU A 394 17.52 -18.21 -5.15
CA LEU A 394 17.58 -17.87 -3.73
C LEU A 394 16.88 -18.94 -2.88
N SER A 395 17.58 -19.48 -1.88
CA SER A 395 16.97 -20.35 -0.87
C SER A 395 15.98 -19.57 0.01
N PRO A 396 15.00 -20.22 0.64
CA PRO A 396 14.05 -19.57 1.56
C PRO A 396 14.74 -18.78 2.67
N SER A 397 15.81 -19.32 3.26
CA SER A 397 16.59 -18.63 4.30
C SER A 397 17.27 -17.36 3.81
N ASP A 398 17.79 -17.37 2.57
CA ASP A 398 18.42 -16.18 1.98
C ASP A 398 17.38 -15.12 1.61
N GLN A 399 16.23 -15.55 1.07
CA GLN A 399 15.10 -14.66 0.79
C GLN A 399 14.64 -13.96 2.07
N GLU A 400 14.39 -14.72 3.15
CA GLU A 400 13.96 -14.14 4.43
C GLU A 400 15.01 -13.17 4.98
N LYS A 401 16.29 -13.53 4.94
CA LYS A 401 17.37 -12.66 5.43
C LYS A 401 17.38 -11.32 4.70
N LEU A 402 17.25 -11.33 3.38
CA LEU A 402 17.21 -10.12 2.56
C LEU A 402 15.95 -9.30 2.82
N LEU A 403 14.79 -9.95 2.91
CA LEU A 403 13.51 -9.28 3.16
C LEU A 403 13.44 -8.67 4.57
N LYS A 404 13.94 -9.37 5.60
CA LYS A 404 14.07 -8.82 6.96
C LYS A 404 15.07 -7.66 7.01
N ALA A 405 16.16 -7.74 6.24
CA ALA A 405 17.10 -6.62 6.13
C ALA A 405 16.44 -5.40 5.46
N ALA A 406 15.66 -5.61 4.40
CA ALA A 406 14.87 -4.56 3.75
C ALA A 406 13.86 -3.92 4.71
N ALA A 407 13.13 -4.74 5.48
CA ALA A 407 12.21 -4.28 6.50
C ALA A 407 12.91 -3.46 7.59
N LYS A 408 14.09 -3.89 8.04
CA LYS A 408 14.92 -3.15 8.99
C LYS A 408 15.41 -1.81 8.41
N LYS A 409 15.80 -1.78 7.12
CA LYS A 409 16.16 -0.53 6.42
C LYS A 409 14.98 0.45 6.41
N LYS A 410 13.77 -0.03 6.08
CA LYS A 410 12.53 0.78 6.14
C LYS A 410 12.33 1.37 7.53
N ARG A 411 12.38 0.54 8.58
CA ARG A 411 12.25 0.99 9.99
C ARG A 411 13.32 2.01 10.40
N ASN A 412 14.55 1.86 9.92
CA ASN A 412 15.65 2.77 10.23
C ASN A 412 15.57 4.11 9.49
N PHE A 413 14.80 4.19 8.41
CA PHE A 413 14.63 5.42 7.63
C PHE A 413 13.53 6.33 8.20
N ILE A 414 12.62 5.79 9.01
CA ILE A 414 11.52 6.52 9.67
C ILE A 414 11.99 7.82 10.35
N PRO A 415 13.04 7.84 11.19
CA PRO A 415 13.45 9.07 11.87
C PRO A 415 13.86 10.22 10.93
N ARG A 416 14.25 9.92 9.69
CA ARG A 416 14.75 10.90 8.70
C ARG A 416 13.64 11.54 7.87
N ASN A 417 12.53 10.83 7.65
CA ASN A 417 11.46 11.27 6.74
C ASN A 417 10.32 12.03 7.43
N HIS A 418 10.25 11.98 8.75
CA HIS A 418 9.09 12.48 9.49
C HIS A 418 9.43 13.67 10.37
N SER A 419 8.51 14.63 10.46
CA SER A 419 8.65 15.82 11.33
C SER A 419 8.87 15.42 12.79
N ARG A 420 8.30 14.28 13.21
CA ARG A 420 8.49 13.67 14.53
C ARG A 420 8.95 12.21 14.41
N GLY A 421 9.92 11.94 13.55
CA GLY A 421 10.30 10.57 13.19
C GLY A 421 10.79 9.70 14.34
N SER A 422 11.46 10.26 15.35
CA SER A 422 11.82 9.50 16.56
C SER A 422 10.59 9.01 17.34
N ASN A 423 9.55 9.82 17.42
CA ASN A 423 8.29 9.46 18.09
C ASN A 423 7.53 8.40 17.30
N ALA A 424 7.48 8.55 15.97
CA ALA A 424 6.89 7.56 15.06
C ALA A 424 7.59 6.20 15.19
N GLN A 425 8.92 6.18 15.20
CA GLN A 425 9.70 4.96 15.37
C GLN A 425 9.41 4.29 16.73
N ARG A 426 9.46 5.03 17.83
CA ARG A 426 9.17 4.50 19.18
C ARG A 426 7.77 3.91 19.28
N LEU A 427 6.78 4.62 18.73
CA LEU A 427 5.40 4.16 18.71
C LEU A 427 5.28 2.84 17.94
N LEU A 428 5.85 2.76 16.74
CA LEU A 428 5.79 1.56 15.90
C LEU A 428 6.56 0.38 16.50
N ASP A 429 7.71 0.62 17.13
CA ASP A 429 8.46 -0.41 17.86
C ASP A 429 7.66 -0.95 19.04
N ALA A 430 6.98 -0.07 19.79
CA ALA A 430 6.12 -0.45 20.91
C ALA A 430 4.89 -1.24 20.45
N VAL A 431 4.22 -0.81 19.38
CA VAL A 431 3.11 -1.56 18.77
C VAL A 431 3.60 -2.92 18.26
N GLY A 432 4.76 -2.97 17.58
CA GLY A 432 5.36 -4.21 17.10
C GLY A 432 5.68 -5.19 18.22
N ALA A 433 6.32 -4.72 19.30
CA ALA A 433 6.61 -5.52 20.48
C ALA A 433 5.35 -6.03 21.18
N PHE A 434 4.32 -5.17 21.30
CA PHE A 434 3.03 -5.54 21.87
C PHE A 434 2.32 -6.62 21.02
N CYS A 435 2.27 -6.44 19.70
CA CYS A 435 1.73 -7.42 18.77
C CYS A 435 2.50 -8.76 18.85
N LYS A 436 3.83 -8.72 18.99
CA LYS A 436 4.68 -9.90 19.13
C LYS A 436 4.35 -10.68 20.40
N ASP A 437 4.27 -10.00 21.55
CA ASP A 437 3.90 -10.60 22.84
C ASP A 437 2.52 -11.29 22.78
N LYS A 438 1.55 -10.66 22.12
CA LYS A 438 0.20 -11.24 21.97
C LYS A 438 0.14 -12.41 20.99
N THR A 439 0.93 -12.36 19.92
CA THR A 439 0.96 -13.41 18.88
C THR A 439 1.57 -14.68 19.41
N PHE A 440 2.70 -14.57 20.11
CA PHE A 440 3.48 -15.72 20.60
C PHE A 440 3.09 -16.15 22.02
N ALA A 441 1.90 -15.75 22.49
CA ALA A 441 1.33 -16.32 23.69
C ALA A 441 1.13 -17.83 23.48
N PRO A 442 1.55 -18.72 24.41
CA PRO A 442 1.59 -20.19 24.17
C PRO A 442 0.28 -20.82 23.70
N ASN A 443 -0.86 -20.23 24.06
CA ASN A 443 -2.19 -20.70 23.67
C ASN A 443 -2.69 -20.12 22.33
N ALA A 444 -1.87 -19.34 21.62
CA ALA A 444 -2.19 -18.62 20.39
C ALA A 444 -3.65 -18.11 20.37
N PRO A 445 -4.04 -17.21 21.30
CA PRO A 445 -5.45 -16.83 21.51
C PRO A 445 -6.04 -16.11 20.30
N TYR A 446 -5.19 -15.54 19.45
CA TYR A 446 -5.57 -14.83 18.23
C TYR A 446 -4.83 -15.44 17.04
N ALA A 447 -5.27 -16.61 16.57
CA ALA A 447 -4.67 -17.24 15.40
C ALA A 447 -5.13 -16.52 14.11
N PRO A 448 -4.26 -16.28 13.11
CA PRO A 448 -2.85 -16.67 13.02
C PRO A 448 -1.86 -15.75 13.78
N GLY A 449 -2.29 -14.55 14.19
CA GLY A 449 -1.54 -13.66 15.08
C GLY A 449 -2.10 -12.24 15.11
N VAL A 450 -1.62 -11.43 16.06
CA VAL A 450 -1.99 -10.02 16.23
C VAL A 450 -1.03 -9.13 15.45
N THR A 451 -1.54 -8.28 14.57
CA THR A 451 -0.73 -7.41 13.69
C THR A 451 -1.14 -5.94 13.74
N GLY A 452 -2.10 -5.60 14.59
CA GLY A 452 -2.58 -4.22 14.73
C GLY A 452 -3.20 -3.94 16.09
N VAL A 453 -3.53 -2.66 16.29
CA VAL A 453 -4.20 -2.14 17.48
C VAL A 453 -5.46 -1.38 17.09
N ARG A 454 -6.51 -1.47 17.88
CA ARG A 454 -7.79 -0.79 17.65
C ARG A 454 -7.99 0.34 18.65
N LEU A 455 -8.45 1.49 18.15
CA LEU A 455 -9.08 2.53 18.95
C LEU A 455 -10.60 2.43 18.78
N SER A 456 -11.33 2.40 19.90
CA SER A 456 -12.80 2.49 19.86
C SER A 456 -13.24 3.87 19.38
N GLN A 457 -14.51 4.00 18.96
CA GLN A 457 -15.07 5.29 18.56
C GLN A 457 -14.90 6.37 19.66
N GLN A 458 -15.03 5.98 20.92
CA GLN A 458 -14.83 6.88 22.06
C GLN A 458 -13.38 7.38 22.15
N GLU A 459 -12.41 6.49 21.96
CA GLU A 459 -10.98 6.83 21.97
C GLU A 459 -10.59 7.68 20.75
N LEU A 460 -11.15 7.41 19.57
CA LEU A 460 -10.96 8.25 18.39
C LEU A 460 -11.48 9.68 18.61
N HIS A 461 -12.66 9.82 19.22
CA HIS A 461 -13.15 11.15 19.60
C HIS A 461 -12.23 11.86 20.59
N ARG A 462 -11.61 11.14 21.55
CA ARG A 462 -10.61 11.71 22.46
C ARG A 462 -9.35 12.16 21.73
N LEU A 463 -8.90 11.41 20.73
CA LEU A 463 -7.74 11.75 19.90
C LEU A 463 -8.02 12.98 19.00
N ASN A 464 -9.23 13.08 18.46
CA ASN A 464 -9.63 14.18 17.57
C ASN A 464 -9.96 15.48 18.31
N ASN A 465 -10.54 15.37 19.52
CA ASN A 465 -10.90 16.50 20.38
C ASN A 465 -10.10 16.44 21.70
N PRO A 466 -8.79 16.69 21.67
CA PRO A 466 -7.97 16.64 22.89
C PRO A 466 -8.47 17.71 23.88
N ARG A 467 -8.85 17.28 25.09
CA ARG A 467 -9.19 18.21 26.17
C ARG A 467 -7.97 19.09 26.49
N PRO A 468 -8.15 20.34 26.98
CA PRO A 468 -7.05 21.25 27.31
C PRO A 468 -6.01 20.66 28.29
N SER A 469 -6.42 19.69 29.13
CA SER A 469 -5.56 19.00 30.11
C SER A 469 -4.76 17.82 29.54
N VAL A 470 -5.08 17.30 28.35
CA VAL A 470 -4.29 16.29 27.60
C VAL A 470 -3.33 17.00 26.63
N GLY A 471 -2.86 18.18 27.06
CA GLY A 471 -2.23 19.22 26.26
C GLY A 471 -1.03 18.74 25.45
N GLN A 472 -0.88 19.29 24.23
CA GLN A 472 0.23 19.11 23.27
C GLN A 472 0.59 17.67 22.84
N SER A 473 0.62 16.70 23.73
CA SER A 473 0.91 15.28 23.50
C SER A 473 -0.14 14.61 22.62
N GLY A 474 -1.44 14.84 22.87
CA GLY A 474 -2.51 14.24 22.05
C GLY A 474 -2.51 14.77 20.60
N MET A 475 -2.27 16.07 20.43
CA MET A 475 -2.04 16.66 19.09
C MET A 475 -0.78 16.09 18.43
N ALA A 476 0.26 15.80 19.22
CA ALA A 476 1.47 15.20 18.70
C ALA A 476 1.24 13.76 18.24
N LEU A 477 0.52 12.97 19.02
CA LEU A 477 0.13 11.60 18.66
C LEU A 477 -0.72 11.59 17.40
N ARG A 478 -1.74 12.46 17.30
CA ARG A 478 -2.57 12.55 16.10
C ARG A 478 -1.74 12.84 14.85
N LYS A 479 -0.80 13.79 14.94
CA LYS A 479 0.11 14.11 13.82
C LYS A 479 1.01 12.93 13.47
N VAL A 480 1.55 12.23 14.46
CA VAL A 480 2.41 11.05 14.25
C VAL A 480 1.63 9.91 13.60
N ILE A 481 0.42 9.59 14.07
CA ILE A 481 -0.43 8.55 13.47
C ILE A 481 -0.77 8.92 12.02
N ALA A 482 -1.16 10.18 11.76
CA ALA A 482 -1.43 10.66 10.41
C ALA A 482 -0.21 10.54 9.49
N GLU A 483 0.99 10.94 9.95
CA GLU A 483 2.24 10.77 9.21
C GLU A 483 2.58 9.29 8.96
N CYS A 484 2.36 8.40 9.93
CA CYS A 484 2.59 6.97 9.77
C CYS A 484 1.64 6.34 8.75
N VAL A 485 0.38 6.78 8.70
CA VAL A 485 -0.58 6.34 7.68
C VAL A 485 -0.18 6.91 6.31
N ALA A 486 0.26 8.17 6.26
CA ALA A 486 0.74 8.84 5.05
C ALA A 486 1.89 8.14 4.35
N GLU A 487 2.84 7.63 5.12
CA GLU A 487 4.02 6.92 4.59
C GLU A 487 3.82 5.40 4.53
N ASN A 488 2.57 4.93 4.56
CA ASN A 488 2.20 3.51 4.49
C ASN A 488 2.93 2.64 5.55
N LEU A 489 3.14 3.19 6.75
CA LEU A 489 3.66 2.46 7.91
C LEU A 489 2.52 1.81 8.71
N LEU A 490 1.34 2.44 8.70
CA LEU A 490 0.10 1.94 9.27
C LEU A 490 -1.00 1.87 8.19
N ILE A 491 -1.76 0.78 8.21
CA ILE A 491 -2.92 0.56 7.34
C ILE A 491 -4.18 0.63 8.20
N ILE A 492 -5.07 1.57 7.89
CA ILE A 492 -6.33 1.75 8.61
C ILE A 492 -7.39 0.80 8.05
N ARG A 493 -8.15 0.15 8.92
CA ARG A 493 -9.42 -0.51 8.56
C ARG A 493 -10.50 -0.21 9.58
N ASN A 494 -11.72 -0.02 9.08
CA ASN A 494 -12.89 0.15 9.94
C ASN A 494 -13.25 -1.20 10.61
N SER A 495 -13.49 -1.15 11.91
CA SER A 495 -14.05 -2.24 12.70
C SER A 495 -15.52 -1.96 12.92
N SER A 496 -16.40 -2.76 12.32
CA SER A 496 -17.83 -2.74 12.59
C SER A 496 -18.11 -3.14 14.05
N ALA A 497 -19.20 -2.60 14.60
CA ALA A 497 -19.68 -3.03 15.90
C ALA A 497 -20.10 -4.51 15.86
N SER A 498 -19.84 -5.22 16.95
CA SER A 498 -20.26 -6.61 17.17
C SER A 498 -20.97 -6.72 18.51
N THR A 499 -21.55 -7.89 18.81
CA THR A 499 -22.28 -8.15 20.06
C THR A 499 -21.45 -7.88 21.32
N SER A 500 -20.12 -7.90 21.23
CA SER A 500 -19.21 -7.71 22.37
C SER A 500 -18.31 -6.47 22.27
N ARG A 501 -18.32 -5.74 21.14
CA ARG A 501 -17.40 -4.62 20.90
C ARG A 501 -18.06 -3.51 20.10
N ASP A 502 -17.84 -2.27 20.53
CA ASP A 502 -18.23 -1.09 19.77
C ASP A 502 -17.52 -0.98 18.41
N SER A 503 -17.99 -0.11 17.54
CA SER A 503 -17.24 0.25 16.33
C SER A 503 -15.92 0.96 16.67
N GLY A 504 -15.02 1.03 15.70
CA GLY A 504 -13.77 1.78 15.83
C GLY A 504 -12.88 1.63 14.61
N GLN A 505 -11.63 2.07 14.73
CA GLN A 505 -10.63 1.97 13.67
C GLN A 505 -9.46 1.10 14.14
N VAL A 506 -9.03 0.17 13.29
CA VAL A 506 -7.87 -0.68 13.51
C VAL A 506 -6.70 -0.14 12.70
N PHE A 507 -5.59 0.07 13.39
CA PHE A 507 -4.30 0.45 12.82
C PHE A 507 -3.43 -0.79 12.74
N TYR A 508 -3.35 -1.39 11.54
CA TYR A 508 -2.45 -2.51 11.27
C TYR A 508 -1.06 -2.00 10.95
N LEU A 509 -0.04 -2.71 11.43
CA LEU A 509 1.32 -2.50 10.93
C LEU A 509 1.36 -2.90 9.46
N ASN A 510 2.06 -2.09 8.65
CA ASN A 510 2.40 -2.47 7.29
C ASN A 510 3.12 -3.83 7.29
N ARG A 511 2.86 -4.65 6.26
CA ARG A 511 3.32 -6.04 6.24
C ARG A 511 4.84 -6.19 6.09
N THR A 512 5.50 -5.19 5.51
CA THR A 512 6.96 -5.09 5.56
C THR A 512 7.45 -4.89 7.00
N LEU A 513 6.79 -4.04 7.80
CA LEU A 513 7.14 -3.87 9.22
C LEU A 513 6.79 -5.11 10.05
N CYS A 514 5.73 -5.84 9.70
CA CYS A 514 5.44 -7.14 10.32
C CYS A 514 6.64 -8.09 10.20
N ALA A 515 7.30 -8.15 9.04
CA ALA A 515 8.50 -8.96 8.86
C ALA A 515 9.68 -8.53 9.74
N HIS A 516 9.79 -7.24 10.08
CA HIS A 516 10.81 -6.77 11.02
C HIS A 516 10.59 -7.29 12.45
N TYR A 517 9.33 -7.44 12.86
CA TYR A 517 8.97 -7.86 14.22
C TYR A 517 8.66 -9.37 14.34
N ASP A 518 8.86 -10.15 13.28
CA ASP A 518 8.50 -11.58 13.19
C ASP A 518 6.99 -11.83 13.36
N LEU A 519 6.15 -10.97 12.76
CA LEU A 519 4.69 -11.04 12.79
C LEU A 519 4.09 -11.64 11.51
N PRO A 520 2.89 -12.23 11.57
CA PRO A 520 2.26 -12.83 10.39
C PRO A 520 1.84 -11.78 9.35
N LEU A 521 1.72 -12.21 8.10
CA LEU A 521 1.35 -11.32 6.99
C LEU A 521 -0.17 -11.18 6.81
N GLN A 522 -0.97 -12.05 7.43
CA GLN A 522 -2.43 -12.01 7.31
C GLN A 522 -3.04 -10.84 8.09
N PHE A 523 -4.16 -10.32 7.58
CA PHE A 523 -5.03 -9.37 8.28
C PHE A 523 -6.02 -10.14 9.16
N GLY A 524 -6.33 -9.63 10.37
CA GLY A 524 -7.42 -10.17 11.19
C GLY A 524 -7.21 -10.09 12.70
N GLY A 525 -5.98 -10.25 13.19
CA GLY A 525 -5.70 -10.14 14.62
C GLY A 525 -5.36 -8.71 15.05
N TRP A 526 -6.11 -8.19 16.01
CA TRP A 526 -5.92 -6.88 16.62
C TRP A 526 -6.36 -6.88 18.10
N GLN A 527 -5.93 -5.87 18.84
CA GLN A 527 -6.26 -5.67 20.25
C GLN A 527 -6.67 -4.23 20.53
N ASP A 528 -7.60 -4.05 21.46
CA ASP A 528 -8.02 -2.72 21.90
C ASP A 528 -6.92 -2.05 22.73
N VAL A 529 -6.68 -0.78 22.43
CA VAL A 529 -5.77 0.10 23.17
C VAL A 529 -6.44 1.44 23.43
N THR A 530 -5.90 2.21 24.37
CA THR A 530 -6.37 3.56 24.68
C THR A 530 -5.42 4.60 24.08
N VAL A 531 -5.90 5.83 23.90
CA VAL A 531 -5.06 6.97 23.50
C VAL A 531 -3.90 7.15 24.47
N VAL A 532 -4.14 6.99 25.78
CA VAL A 532 -3.12 7.10 26.82
C VAL A 532 -1.99 6.08 26.63
N ASN A 533 -2.31 4.82 26.31
CA ASN A 533 -1.30 3.81 26.04
C ASN A 533 -0.44 4.19 24.82
N LEU A 534 -1.07 4.70 23.75
CA LEU A 534 -0.37 5.14 22.55
C LEU A 534 0.52 6.37 22.81
N GLU A 535 0.07 7.32 23.62
CA GLU A 535 0.89 8.47 24.05
C GLU A 535 2.11 8.01 24.86
N GLU A 536 1.90 7.07 25.79
CA GLU A 536 2.97 6.49 26.60
C GLU A 536 4.00 5.78 25.71
N TRP A 537 3.55 4.96 24.76
CA TRP A 537 4.41 4.26 23.80
C TRP A 537 5.17 5.21 22.88
N MET A 538 4.53 6.28 22.42
CA MET A 538 5.17 7.31 21.60
C MET A 538 6.31 8.01 22.36
N ASN A 539 6.09 8.32 23.64
CA ASN A 539 7.03 9.09 24.44
C ASN A 539 8.15 8.22 25.04
N LEU A 540 7.79 7.09 25.66
CA LEU A 540 8.68 6.21 26.42
C LEU A 540 9.20 5.00 25.62
N GLY A 541 8.53 4.62 24.51
CA GLY A 541 8.87 3.42 23.74
C GLY A 541 8.27 2.15 24.33
N VAL A 542 8.95 1.01 24.16
CA VAL A 542 8.48 -0.31 24.63
C VAL A 542 8.42 -0.31 26.16
N VAL A 543 7.23 -0.09 26.71
CA VAL A 543 6.99 -0.27 28.15
C VAL A 543 6.84 -1.77 28.39
N GLN A 544 7.87 -2.40 28.96
CA GLN A 544 7.71 -3.78 29.43
C GLN A 544 6.59 -3.81 30.45
N THR A 545 5.48 -4.47 30.09
CA THR A 545 4.35 -4.68 30.98
C THR A 545 4.88 -5.20 32.31
N ARG A 546 4.71 -4.42 33.39
CA ARG A 546 5.08 -4.74 34.80
C ARG A 546 4.27 -5.94 35.35
N ARG A 547 4.10 -7.03 34.59
CA ARG A 547 3.37 -8.24 35.01
C ARG A 547 4.27 -9.40 35.43
N ARG A 548 5.59 -9.35 35.20
CA ARG A 548 6.51 -10.42 35.62
C ARG A 548 7.03 -10.36 37.07
N ARG A 549 6.56 -9.43 37.92
CA ARG A 549 7.00 -9.33 39.33
C ARG A 549 5.97 -9.77 40.38
N LEU A 550 4.76 -10.16 39.99
CA LEU A 550 3.72 -10.59 40.94
C LEU A 550 3.41 -12.09 40.88
N GLU A 551 4.06 -12.85 39.99
CA GLU A 551 3.97 -14.33 39.95
C GLU A 551 5.22 -15.01 40.53
N SER A 552 6.07 -14.26 41.24
CA SER A 552 7.26 -14.79 41.94
C SER A 552 7.28 -14.40 43.43
N LEU A 553 6.10 -14.34 44.05
CA LEU A 553 5.93 -14.33 45.51
C LEU A 553 4.99 -15.45 45.91
#